data_AF-A0A2T4UFJ5-F1
#
_entry.id   AF-A0A2T4UFJ5-F1
#
_cell.length_a   1.000
_cell.length_b   1.000
_cell.length_c   1.000
_cell.angle_alpha   90.00
_cell.angle_beta   90.00
_cell.angle_gamma   90.00
#
_symmetry.space_group_name_H-M   'P 1'
#
loop_
_entity.id
_entity.type
_entity.pdbx_description
1 polymer ?
#
loop_
_entity_poly.entity_id
_entity_poly.type
_entity_poly.pdbx_seq_one_letter_code
_entity_poly.pdbx_strand_id
1 'polypeptide(L)'
;MRATPIALLAAALVALALAGPAAAAPLLVLEPDGRVTARDDRFLPAPDRPVGRTAAPAPAMAPDGPAGRAARSRRTVRGELARLRDAGAIDAATHDRHRETWDAAQRTLRRLTGRRAVELRGVLRTVDEVAAAGALTAARLPAVFQTVARNRQWWAAGRLVGYGQRVAFSGSRLVWQSYPGQGIQLQWLGTFGKANGLFLSGDHDPELRALLDEAGALATPRAGGLAWESWFRFDGGRPPWVSALSQGTAVQALSRAAIRLGHGPYFDTARAALGIFRTPPPTGVRVATDAGAHYLIYSFAPRLRVLNGFVQSLIGLRDFATFANDDGGRALFADGEAQLRREVPAYDTGAWSMYSQARESDLGYHTLLRDFLRNLCGRLTDDTARAAAAQAAGGATATPAVPDPALYCGTAERFTGYLRTRPVVTLRAARPARPRARRGVTVPYVLSKISTVTTRVTRAGRPVAGRTVRLGRGTQALRFTPKAPGSYAISVRAVDLAGNATIVSGAVKVASAK
;
A
#
# COMPACT_ATOMS: atom_id res chain seq x y z
N MET A 1 -1.52 41.79 -27.36
CA MET A 1 -2.20 40.52 -27.68
C MET A 1 -1.58 39.43 -26.81
N ARG A 2 -2.42 38.71 -26.06
CA ARG A 2 -2.04 37.84 -24.93
C ARG A 2 -1.41 36.53 -25.44
N ALA A 3 -0.21 36.20 -24.95
CA ALA A 3 0.41 34.90 -25.16
C ALA A 3 -0.03 33.91 -24.08
N THR A 4 -0.50 32.74 -24.52
CA THR A 4 -1.01 31.62 -23.75
C THR A 4 0.13 30.85 -23.05
N PRO A 5 0.01 30.44 -21.77
CA PRO A 5 1.04 29.64 -21.12
C PRO A 5 0.71 28.14 -21.24
N ILE A 6 1.20 27.48 -22.30
CA ILE A 6 1.14 26.01 -22.45
C ILE A 6 2.54 25.36 -22.24
N ALA A 7 3.59 26.14 -22.03
CA ALA A 7 4.96 25.62 -22.07
C ALA A 7 5.55 25.06 -20.76
N LEU A 8 4.80 24.98 -19.65
CA LEU A 8 5.36 24.51 -18.35
C LEU A 8 4.81 23.17 -17.81
N LEU A 9 3.99 22.46 -18.59
CA LEU A 9 3.42 21.15 -18.20
C LEU A 9 4.22 19.93 -18.68
N ALA A 10 5.31 20.12 -19.43
CA ALA A 10 6.05 19.01 -20.05
C ALA A 10 7.15 18.35 -19.18
N ALA A 11 7.45 18.88 -17.98
CA ALA A 11 8.54 18.36 -17.13
C ALA A 11 8.09 17.33 -16.06
N ALA A 12 6.80 17.00 -15.96
CA ALA A 12 6.27 16.04 -14.97
C ALA A 12 6.16 14.58 -15.50
N LEU A 13 6.57 14.32 -16.75
CA LEU A 13 6.22 13.12 -17.50
C LEU A 13 7.23 11.94 -17.43
N VAL A 14 8.27 11.99 -16.59
CA VAL A 14 9.32 10.94 -16.59
C VAL A 14 9.55 10.25 -15.23
N ALA A 15 8.92 10.67 -14.14
CA ALA A 15 9.16 10.09 -12.81
C ALA A 15 8.25 8.91 -12.40
N LEU A 16 7.47 8.35 -13.33
CA LEU A 16 6.78 7.05 -13.14
C LEU A 16 7.39 5.91 -13.98
N ALA A 17 8.47 6.17 -14.73
CA ALA A 17 9.09 5.21 -15.65
C ALA A 17 10.57 4.90 -15.36
N LEU A 18 11.14 5.36 -14.22
CA LEU A 18 12.56 5.09 -13.88
C LEU A 18 12.71 4.47 -12.48
N ALA A 19 12.09 3.31 -12.30
CA ALA A 19 12.75 2.21 -11.61
C ALA A 19 13.29 1.30 -12.72
N GLY A 20 14.56 0.85 -12.65
CA GLY A 20 15.09 -0.13 -13.62
C GLY A 20 14.14 -1.33 -13.77
N PRO A 21 14.12 -2.03 -14.92
CA PRO A 21 13.02 -2.91 -15.29
C PRO A 21 13.03 -4.15 -14.40
N ALA A 22 12.33 -4.09 -13.27
CA ALA A 22 11.44 -5.18 -12.97
C ALA A 22 10.28 -4.97 -13.94
N ALA A 23 10.35 -5.59 -15.12
CA ALA A 23 9.24 -5.58 -16.08
C ALA A 23 7.95 -5.79 -15.28
N ALA A 24 7.05 -4.81 -15.31
CA ALA A 24 5.77 -4.94 -14.63
C ALA A 24 5.18 -6.26 -15.10
N ALA A 25 4.90 -7.18 -14.18
CA ALA A 25 4.38 -8.49 -14.57
C ALA A 25 3.14 -8.25 -15.45
N PRO A 26 3.06 -8.87 -16.64
CA PRO A 26 2.01 -8.54 -17.60
C PRO A 26 0.63 -8.76 -16.95
N LEU A 27 -0.29 -7.84 -17.21
CA LEU A 27 -1.67 -7.97 -16.78
C LEU A 27 -2.28 -9.17 -17.52
N LEU A 28 -2.70 -10.18 -16.78
CA LEU A 28 -3.37 -11.32 -17.37
C LEU A 28 -4.86 -11.02 -17.54
N VAL A 29 -5.36 -11.08 -18.76
CA VAL A 29 -6.77 -10.81 -19.06
C VAL A 29 -7.48 -12.12 -19.37
N LEU A 30 -8.59 -12.39 -18.68
CA LEU A 30 -9.49 -13.49 -19.03
C LEU A 30 -10.46 -13.03 -20.11
N GLU A 31 -10.40 -13.68 -21.27
CA GLU A 31 -11.28 -13.42 -22.41
C GLU A 31 -12.62 -14.18 -22.30
N PRO A 32 -13.65 -13.77 -23.05
CA PRO A 32 -14.98 -14.41 -22.99
C PRO A 32 -14.97 -15.89 -23.38
N ASP A 33 -14.02 -16.31 -24.24
CA ASP A 33 -13.83 -17.69 -24.68
C ASP A 33 -13.06 -18.56 -23.65
N GLY A 34 -12.67 -17.98 -22.50
CA GLY A 34 -11.92 -18.65 -21.44
C GLY A 34 -10.41 -18.66 -21.63
N ARG A 35 -9.88 -18.10 -22.72
CA ARG A 35 -8.43 -17.96 -22.92
C ARG A 35 -7.89 -16.84 -22.03
N VAL A 36 -6.60 -16.94 -21.68
CA VAL A 36 -5.89 -15.90 -20.94
C VAL A 36 -4.84 -15.26 -21.83
N THR A 37 -5.02 -13.98 -22.11
CA THR A 37 -4.06 -13.15 -22.85
C THR A 37 -3.21 -12.35 -21.87
N ALA A 38 -2.02 -11.95 -22.29
CA ALA A 38 -1.13 -11.08 -21.54
C ALA A 38 -1.14 -9.70 -22.20
N ARG A 39 -1.40 -8.65 -21.42
CA ARG A 39 -1.39 -7.27 -21.88
C ARG A 39 -0.45 -6.45 -21.01
N ASP A 40 0.28 -5.53 -21.62
CA ASP A 40 0.94 -4.47 -20.87
C ASP A 40 -0.04 -3.33 -20.62
N ASP A 41 -0.16 -2.92 -19.37
CA ASP A 41 -0.99 -1.79 -18.95
C ASP A 41 -0.11 -0.83 -18.17
N ARG A 42 0.46 0.13 -18.92
CA ARG A 42 1.39 1.14 -18.42
C ARG A 42 0.83 2.02 -17.29
N PHE A 43 -0.48 2.00 -17.07
CA PHE A 43 -1.15 2.82 -16.05
C PHE A 43 -1.31 2.07 -14.72
N LEU A 44 -0.99 0.77 -14.68
CA LEU A 44 -1.06 -0.01 -13.46
C LEU A 44 0.08 0.36 -12.49
N PRO A 45 -0.21 0.77 -11.24
CA PRO A 45 0.84 0.99 -10.24
C PRO A 45 1.49 -0.34 -9.84
N ALA A 46 2.56 -0.34 -9.04
CA ALA A 46 3.10 -1.60 -8.50
C ALA A 46 2.05 -2.37 -7.65
N PRO A 47 2.03 -3.72 -7.68
CA PRO A 47 1.12 -4.51 -6.84
C PRO A 47 1.48 -4.42 -5.36
N ASP A 48 0.50 -4.64 -4.48
CA ASP A 48 0.76 -4.67 -3.04
C ASP A 48 1.76 -5.77 -2.71
N ARG A 49 2.74 -5.45 -1.89
CA ARG A 49 3.75 -6.40 -1.39
C ARG A 49 3.50 -6.68 0.10
N PRO A 50 3.87 -7.87 0.58
CA PRO A 50 3.83 -8.14 2.00
C PRO A 50 4.78 -7.18 2.72
N VAL A 51 4.29 -6.61 3.82
CA VAL A 51 5.00 -5.74 4.76
C VAL A 51 5.97 -6.63 5.57
N GLY A 52 7.14 -7.04 5.03
CA GLY A 52 8.06 -8.03 5.63
C GLY A 52 8.67 -7.66 7.01
N ARG A 53 9.23 -8.59 7.83
CA ARG A 53 9.92 -9.89 7.56
C ARG A 53 9.84 -10.92 8.71
N THR A 54 10.16 -12.20 8.41
CA THR A 54 10.66 -13.33 9.29
C THR A 54 9.72 -14.42 9.82
N ALA A 55 8.49 -14.54 9.35
CA ALA A 55 7.83 -15.84 9.34
C ALA A 55 7.75 -16.33 7.89
N ALA A 56 7.64 -17.64 7.72
CA ALA A 56 7.20 -18.29 6.49
C ALA A 56 6.06 -17.50 5.80
N PRO A 57 5.74 -17.76 4.50
CA PRO A 57 4.41 -17.40 4.00
C PRO A 57 3.40 -17.75 5.10
N ALA A 58 2.52 -16.81 5.46
CA ALA A 58 1.45 -17.11 6.41
C ALA A 58 0.91 -18.48 6.00
N PRO A 59 0.94 -19.48 6.90
CA PRO A 59 0.68 -20.85 6.50
C PRO A 59 -0.60 -20.84 5.70
N ALA A 60 -0.60 -21.55 4.57
CA ALA A 60 -1.85 -21.92 3.92
C ALA A 60 -2.75 -22.39 5.05
N MET A 61 -3.76 -21.58 5.35
CA MET A 61 -4.83 -21.81 6.30
C MET A 61 -4.63 -23.11 7.08
N ALA A 62 -3.97 -23.05 8.25
CA ALA A 62 -4.03 -24.17 9.16
C ALA A 62 -5.53 -24.48 9.35
N PRO A 63 -5.98 -25.73 9.19
CA PRO A 63 -7.34 -26.06 9.53
C PRO A 63 -7.49 -25.71 11.00
N ASP A 64 -8.42 -24.81 11.32
CA ASP A 64 -8.81 -24.62 12.71
C ASP A 64 -9.13 -26.01 13.27
N GLY A 65 -8.56 -26.32 14.44
CA GLY A 65 -8.89 -27.51 15.21
C GLY A 65 -10.39 -27.64 15.43
N PRO A 66 -10.89 -28.80 15.88
CA PRO A 66 -12.29 -29.18 15.79
C PRO A 66 -13.19 -28.06 16.30
N ALA A 67 -14.02 -27.55 15.40
CA ALA A 67 -14.95 -26.47 15.68
C ALA A 67 -15.78 -26.84 16.91
N GLY A 68 -15.61 -26.07 17.99
CA GLY A 68 -16.53 -26.11 19.12
C GLY A 68 -17.94 -25.88 18.61
N ARG A 69 -18.76 -26.95 18.67
CA ARG A 69 -20.19 -26.93 18.39
C ARG A 69 -20.87 -26.00 19.39
N ALA A 70 -21.04 -24.74 19.00
CA ALA A 70 -22.09 -23.90 19.53
C ALA A 70 -23.01 -23.53 18.34
N ALA A 71 -24.05 -24.33 18.16
CA ALA A 71 -25.10 -24.13 17.18
C ALA A 71 -25.96 -22.91 17.57
N ARG A 72 -25.41 -21.70 17.40
CA ARG A 72 -26.22 -20.50 17.20
C ARG A 72 -26.56 -20.45 15.71
N SER A 73 -27.84 -20.34 15.37
CA SER A 73 -28.36 -20.16 14.01
C SER A 73 -27.42 -19.27 13.19
N ARG A 74 -26.53 -19.90 12.41
CA ARG A 74 -25.45 -19.19 11.74
C ARG A 74 -26.07 -18.54 10.53
N ARG A 75 -26.16 -17.20 10.51
CA ARG A 75 -26.59 -16.44 9.34
C ARG A 75 -25.80 -16.94 8.13
N THR A 76 -26.49 -17.54 7.17
CA THR A 76 -25.88 -18.08 5.93
C THR A 76 -26.04 -17.08 4.81
N VAL A 77 -25.21 -17.17 3.76
CA VAL A 77 -25.36 -16.30 2.59
C VAL A 77 -26.76 -16.39 1.99
N ARG A 78 -27.30 -17.61 1.82
CA ARG A 78 -28.67 -17.81 1.31
C ARG A 78 -29.73 -17.23 2.25
N GLY A 79 -29.55 -17.43 3.56
CA GLY A 79 -30.46 -16.89 4.57
C GLY A 79 -30.46 -15.36 4.61
N GLU A 80 -29.29 -14.72 4.51
CA GLU A 80 -29.20 -13.25 4.46
C GLU A 80 -29.77 -12.67 3.16
N LEU A 81 -29.57 -13.33 2.02
CA LEU A 81 -30.22 -12.92 0.77
C LEU A 81 -31.75 -12.98 0.91
N ALA A 82 -32.30 -14.09 1.41
CA ALA A 82 -33.73 -14.23 1.62
C ALA A 82 -34.25 -13.16 2.59
N ARG A 83 -33.55 -12.94 3.71
CA ARG A 83 -33.89 -11.90 4.69
C ARG A 83 -33.91 -10.50 4.09
N LEU A 84 -32.93 -10.16 3.24
CA LEU A 84 -32.89 -8.85 2.56
C LEU A 84 -34.08 -8.68 1.61
N ARG A 85 -34.46 -9.73 0.88
CA ARG A 85 -35.65 -9.71 0.01
C ARG A 85 -36.93 -9.56 0.83
N ASP A 86 -37.09 -10.37 1.86
CA ASP A 86 -38.30 -10.40 2.69
C ASP A 86 -38.49 -9.08 3.46
N ALA A 87 -37.38 -8.39 3.77
CA ALA A 87 -37.38 -7.04 4.34
C ALA A 87 -37.55 -5.92 3.30
N GLY A 88 -37.74 -6.24 2.01
CA GLY A 88 -37.87 -5.26 0.93
C GLY A 88 -36.58 -4.48 0.60
N ALA A 89 -35.43 -4.89 1.15
CA ALA A 89 -34.14 -4.22 0.91
C ALA A 89 -33.55 -4.55 -0.46
N ILE A 90 -34.01 -5.62 -1.11
CA ILE A 90 -33.72 -5.99 -2.51
C ILE A 90 -34.97 -6.60 -3.16
N ASP A 91 -35.07 -6.47 -4.49
CA ASP A 91 -36.12 -7.13 -5.26
C ASP A 91 -35.85 -8.63 -5.50
N ALA A 92 -36.86 -9.35 -5.99
CA ALA A 92 -36.76 -10.78 -6.28
C ALA A 92 -35.70 -11.10 -7.35
N ALA A 93 -35.59 -10.28 -8.39
CA ALA A 93 -34.61 -10.46 -9.46
C ALA A 93 -33.16 -10.35 -8.93
N THR A 94 -32.90 -9.41 -8.01
CA THR A 94 -31.61 -9.21 -7.36
C THR A 94 -31.29 -10.34 -6.40
N HIS A 95 -32.26 -10.77 -5.61
CA HIS A 95 -32.14 -11.97 -4.78
C HIS A 95 -31.74 -13.18 -5.62
N ASP A 96 -32.49 -13.50 -6.68
CA ASP A 96 -32.30 -14.71 -7.48
C ASP A 96 -30.96 -14.69 -8.23
N ARG A 97 -30.57 -13.53 -8.78
CA ARG A 97 -29.26 -13.35 -9.43
C ARG A 97 -28.09 -13.61 -8.47
N HIS A 98 -28.14 -13.06 -7.26
CA HIS A 98 -27.08 -13.26 -6.28
C HIS A 98 -27.07 -14.68 -5.73
N ARG A 99 -28.25 -15.26 -5.47
CA ARG A 99 -28.38 -16.67 -5.07
C ARG A 99 -27.79 -17.61 -6.11
N GLU A 100 -28.10 -17.40 -7.39
CA GLU A 100 -27.55 -18.22 -8.47
C GLU A 100 -26.04 -18.02 -8.62
N THR A 101 -25.52 -16.80 -8.44
CA THR A 101 -24.07 -16.54 -8.43
C THR A 101 -23.38 -17.37 -7.33
N TRP A 102 -23.95 -17.41 -6.13
CA TRP A 102 -23.45 -18.21 -5.01
C TRP A 102 -23.50 -19.71 -5.29
N ASP A 103 -24.65 -20.20 -5.74
CA ASP A 103 -24.88 -21.61 -5.98
C ASP A 103 -24.03 -22.14 -7.14
N ALA A 104 -23.86 -21.34 -8.20
CA ALA A 104 -22.95 -21.64 -9.29
C ALA A 104 -21.49 -21.72 -8.83
N ALA A 105 -21.04 -20.83 -7.95
CA ALA A 105 -19.68 -20.87 -7.42
C ALA A 105 -19.44 -22.11 -6.56
N GLN A 106 -20.42 -22.51 -5.74
CA GLN A 106 -20.34 -23.76 -4.98
C GLN A 106 -20.34 -25.00 -5.88
N ARG A 107 -21.17 -25.03 -6.95
CA ARG A 107 -21.17 -26.10 -7.94
C ARG A 107 -19.81 -26.20 -8.65
N THR A 108 -19.23 -25.06 -9.05
CA THR A 108 -17.89 -25.01 -9.63
C THR A 108 -16.85 -25.53 -8.64
N LEU A 109 -16.88 -25.10 -7.38
CA LEU A 109 -15.92 -25.54 -6.36
C LEU A 109 -15.89 -27.07 -6.20
N ARG A 110 -17.05 -27.76 -6.24
CA ARG A 110 -17.13 -29.22 -6.15
C ARG A 110 -16.40 -29.97 -7.28
N ARG A 111 -16.17 -29.31 -8.42
CA ARG A 111 -15.48 -29.87 -9.58
C ARG A 111 -13.99 -29.48 -9.64
N LEU A 112 -13.57 -28.52 -8.83
CA LEU A 112 -12.18 -28.06 -8.79
C LEU A 112 -11.36 -28.92 -7.83
N THR A 113 -10.08 -29.11 -8.16
CA THR A 113 -9.09 -29.77 -7.31
C THR A 113 -7.85 -28.89 -7.12
N GLY A 114 -6.98 -29.31 -6.19
CA GLY A 114 -5.70 -28.65 -5.93
C GLY A 114 -5.82 -27.16 -5.63
N ARG A 115 -4.89 -26.37 -6.17
CA ARG A 115 -4.79 -24.94 -5.88
C ARG A 115 -6.05 -24.16 -6.27
N ARG A 116 -6.67 -24.45 -7.41
CA ARG A 116 -7.91 -23.78 -7.86
C ARG A 116 -9.04 -23.93 -6.83
N ALA A 117 -9.20 -25.13 -6.27
CA ALA A 117 -10.19 -25.39 -5.23
C ALA A 117 -9.88 -24.62 -3.95
N VAL A 118 -8.61 -24.54 -3.53
CA VAL A 118 -8.18 -23.79 -2.35
C VAL A 118 -8.53 -22.30 -2.50
N GLU A 119 -8.20 -21.70 -3.65
CA GLU A 119 -8.43 -20.28 -3.89
C GLU A 119 -9.92 -19.92 -3.92
N LEU A 120 -10.75 -20.66 -4.66
CA LEU A 120 -12.19 -20.41 -4.70
C LEU A 120 -12.87 -20.70 -3.34
N ARG A 121 -12.46 -21.76 -2.63
CA ARG A 121 -12.97 -22.04 -1.28
C ARG A 121 -12.64 -20.91 -0.31
N GLY A 122 -11.45 -20.33 -0.41
CA GLY A 122 -11.04 -19.16 0.37
C GLY A 122 -12.00 -17.99 0.22
N VAL A 123 -12.39 -17.68 -1.01
CA VAL A 123 -13.35 -16.61 -1.33
C VAL A 123 -14.71 -16.90 -0.72
N LEU A 124 -15.27 -18.09 -0.96
CA LEU A 124 -16.60 -18.45 -0.44
C LEU A 124 -16.64 -18.42 1.09
N ARG A 125 -15.60 -18.95 1.75
CA ARG A 125 -15.50 -18.90 3.21
C ARG A 125 -15.48 -17.47 3.74
N THR A 126 -14.77 -16.55 3.08
CA THR A 126 -14.77 -15.13 3.49
C THR A 126 -16.17 -14.53 3.40
N VAL A 127 -16.94 -14.85 2.36
CA VAL A 127 -18.34 -14.38 2.22
C VAL A 127 -19.26 -15.01 3.27
N ASP A 128 -19.07 -16.29 3.59
CA ASP A 128 -19.79 -16.95 4.70
C ASP A 128 -19.48 -16.27 6.05
N GLU A 129 -18.22 -15.88 6.30
CA GLU A 129 -17.83 -15.14 7.51
C GLU A 129 -18.47 -13.75 7.57
N VAL A 130 -18.56 -13.05 6.44
CA VAL A 130 -19.24 -11.74 6.32
C VAL A 130 -20.74 -11.89 6.59
N ALA A 131 -21.40 -12.93 6.05
CA ALA A 131 -22.81 -13.22 6.33
C ALA A 131 -23.03 -13.57 7.81
N ALA A 132 -22.18 -14.45 8.37
CA ALA A 132 -22.23 -14.83 9.78
C ALA A 132 -22.05 -13.64 10.73
N ALA A 133 -21.25 -12.64 10.33
CA ALA A 133 -21.06 -11.39 11.07
C ALA A 133 -22.21 -10.38 10.89
N GLY A 134 -23.23 -10.69 10.09
CA GLY A 134 -24.33 -9.77 9.77
C GLY A 134 -23.91 -8.58 8.90
N ALA A 135 -22.76 -8.68 8.23
CA ALA A 135 -22.19 -7.59 7.44
C ALA A 135 -22.62 -7.62 5.96
N LEU A 136 -23.38 -8.65 5.53
CA LEU A 136 -23.93 -8.74 4.18
C LEU A 136 -25.22 -7.90 4.09
N THR A 137 -25.09 -6.67 3.60
CA THR A 137 -26.21 -5.72 3.41
C THR A 137 -26.53 -5.56 1.92
N ALA A 138 -27.72 -5.05 1.59
CA ALA A 138 -28.14 -4.78 0.21
C ALA A 138 -27.09 -3.97 -0.58
N ALA A 139 -26.58 -2.89 0.01
CA ALA A 139 -25.59 -2.03 -0.61
C ALA A 139 -24.21 -2.69 -0.82
N ARG A 140 -23.91 -3.79 -0.12
CA ARG A 140 -22.64 -4.53 -0.25
C ARG A 140 -22.73 -5.69 -1.24
N LEU A 141 -23.94 -6.11 -1.63
CA LEU A 141 -24.12 -7.23 -2.56
C LEU A 141 -23.38 -7.05 -3.89
N PRO A 142 -23.38 -5.88 -4.55
CA PRO A 142 -22.68 -5.71 -5.82
C PRO A 142 -21.19 -6.08 -5.76
N ALA A 143 -20.45 -5.48 -4.81
CA ALA A 143 -19.01 -5.73 -4.66
C ALA A 143 -18.70 -7.18 -4.22
N VAL A 144 -19.47 -7.72 -3.28
CA VAL A 144 -19.28 -9.08 -2.75
C VAL A 144 -19.54 -10.13 -3.85
N PHE A 145 -20.66 -10.02 -4.56
CA PHE A 145 -21.04 -11.03 -5.56
C PHE A 145 -20.30 -10.86 -6.88
N GLN A 146 -19.83 -9.66 -7.22
CA GLN A 146 -18.85 -9.50 -8.31
C GLN A 146 -17.55 -10.22 -7.97
N THR A 147 -17.07 -10.14 -6.72
CA THR A 147 -15.89 -10.88 -6.28
C THR A 147 -16.10 -12.39 -6.39
N VAL A 148 -17.25 -12.92 -5.98
CA VAL A 148 -17.59 -14.34 -6.14
C VAL A 148 -17.63 -14.74 -7.62
N ALA A 149 -18.32 -13.97 -8.46
CA ALA A 149 -18.46 -14.25 -9.89
C ALA A 149 -17.12 -14.26 -10.62
N ARG A 150 -16.26 -13.26 -10.39
CA ARG A 150 -14.93 -13.15 -10.99
C ARG A 150 -13.99 -14.26 -10.53
N ASN A 151 -14.03 -14.63 -9.25
CA ASN A 151 -13.27 -15.78 -8.77
C ASN A 151 -13.75 -17.09 -9.38
N ARG A 152 -15.07 -17.31 -9.48
CA ARG A 152 -15.61 -18.49 -10.16
C ARG A 152 -15.09 -18.56 -11.60
N GLN A 153 -15.18 -17.46 -12.36
CA GLN A 153 -14.71 -17.39 -13.74
C GLN A 153 -13.21 -17.70 -13.85
N TRP A 154 -12.38 -17.00 -13.05
CA TRP A 154 -10.92 -17.18 -13.10
C TRP A 154 -10.50 -18.59 -12.70
N TRP A 155 -11.00 -19.12 -11.59
CA TRP A 155 -10.55 -20.42 -11.10
C TRP A 155 -11.11 -21.60 -11.91
N ALA A 156 -12.19 -21.39 -12.67
CA ALA A 156 -12.69 -22.40 -13.62
C ALA A 156 -11.81 -22.56 -14.86
N ALA A 157 -11.25 -21.47 -15.41
CA ALA A 157 -10.58 -21.49 -16.72
C ALA A 157 -9.21 -20.80 -16.77
N GLY A 158 -9.00 -19.73 -15.97
CA GLY A 158 -7.81 -18.88 -15.99
C GLY A 158 -6.53 -19.58 -15.51
N ARG A 159 -5.38 -18.92 -15.68
CA ARG A 159 -4.06 -19.45 -15.29
C ARG A 159 -3.85 -19.41 -13.77
N LEU A 160 -2.98 -20.29 -13.26
CA LEU A 160 -2.51 -20.16 -11.87
C LEU A 160 -1.68 -18.88 -11.73
N VAL A 161 -1.94 -18.13 -10.65
CA VAL A 161 -1.33 -16.82 -10.41
C VAL A 161 -0.60 -16.78 -9.07
N GLY A 162 0.53 -16.08 -9.02
CA GLY A 162 1.33 -15.88 -7.79
C GLY A 162 0.73 -14.85 -6.84
N TYR A 163 1.32 -14.70 -5.65
CA TYR A 163 0.99 -13.56 -4.77
C TYR A 163 1.23 -12.24 -5.50
N GLY A 164 0.28 -11.31 -5.39
CA GLY A 164 0.43 -9.95 -5.94
C GLY A 164 0.29 -9.86 -7.46
N GLN A 165 0.15 -10.99 -8.16
CA GLN A 165 -0.07 -10.96 -9.61
C GLN A 165 -1.45 -10.38 -9.92
N ARG A 166 -1.49 -9.45 -10.89
CA ARG A 166 -2.71 -8.77 -11.31
C ARG A 166 -3.39 -9.48 -12.45
N VAL A 167 -4.71 -9.44 -12.42
CA VAL A 167 -5.58 -9.98 -13.47
C VAL A 167 -6.68 -8.99 -13.82
N ALA A 168 -7.25 -9.13 -15.01
CA ALA A 168 -8.40 -8.38 -15.50
C ALA A 168 -9.36 -9.31 -16.25
N PHE A 169 -10.52 -8.78 -16.58
CA PHE A 169 -11.56 -9.48 -17.32
C PHE A 169 -11.95 -8.63 -18.52
N SER A 170 -12.11 -9.28 -19.68
CA SER A 170 -12.59 -8.59 -20.89
C SER A 170 -13.88 -7.82 -20.59
N GLY A 171 -13.93 -6.56 -21.03
CA GLY A 171 -15.04 -5.64 -20.77
C GLY A 171 -15.02 -4.91 -19.42
N SER A 172 -14.18 -5.29 -18.46
CA SER A 172 -14.02 -4.61 -17.16
C SER A 172 -12.71 -3.81 -17.11
N ARG A 173 -12.73 -2.66 -16.44
CA ARG A 173 -11.54 -1.80 -16.24
C ARG A 173 -10.99 -1.92 -14.82
N LEU A 174 -11.66 -2.66 -13.95
CA LEU A 174 -11.23 -2.90 -12.57
C LEU A 174 -9.97 -3.77 -12.50
N VAL A 175 -9.15 -3.48 -11.52
CA VAL A 175 -7.90 -4.20 -11.26
C VAL A 175 -8.13 -5.25 -10.19
N TRP A 176 -7.81 -6.50 -10.50
CA TRP A 176 -7.86 -7.62 -9.57
C TRP A 176 -6.45 -8.07 -9.21
N GLN A 177 -6.25 -8.54 -7.99
CA GLN A 177 -4.95 -9.01 -7.52
C GLN A 177 -5.08 -10.32 -6.74
N SER A 178 -4.17 -11.25 -7.00
CA SER A 178 -4.11 -12.55 -6.34
C SER A 178 -3.57 -12.46 -4.91
N TYR A 179 -4.33 -13.01 -3.96
CA TYR A 179 -3.97 -13.22 -2.57
C TYR A 179 -4.13 -14.72 -2.25
N PRO A 180 -3.03 -15.50 -2.25
CA PRO A 180 -3.08 -16.95 -2.12
C PRO A 180 -3.89 -17.43 -0.90
N GLY A 181 -4.77 -18.39 -1.14
CA GLY A 181 -5.72 -18.91 -0.14
C GLY A 181 -6.97 -18.06 0.05
N GLN A 182 -7.07 -16.92 -0.66
CA GLN A 182 -8.20 -16.00 -0.64
C GLN A 182 -8.66 -15.62 -2.06
N GLY A 183 -8.09 -16.23 -3.11
CA GLY A 183 -8.46 -15.95 -4.49
C GLY A 183 -7.93 -14.62 -5.02
N ILE A 184 -8.55 -14.14 -6.10
CA ILE A 184 -8.31 -12.81 -6.65
C ILE A 184 -9.26 -11.81 -6.00
N GLN A 185 -8.75 -10.66 -5.60
CA GLN A 185 -9.48 -9.65 -4.85
C GLN A 185 -9.48 -8.34 -5.62
N LEU A 186 -10.58 -7.60 -5.49
CA LEU A 186 -10.67 -6.26 -6.06
C LEU A 186 -9.63 -5.35 -5.39
N GLN A 187 -8.75 -4.76 -6.20
CA GLN A 187 -7.64 -3.94 -5.72
C GLN A 187 -7.98 -2.47 -6.02
N TRP A 188 -8.46 -1.76 -5.00
CA TRP A 188 -8.91 -0.37 -5.11
C TRP A 188 -7.77 0.63 -5.37
N LEU A 189 -6.63 0.49 -4.70
CA LEU A 189 -5.46 1.34 -4.95
C LEU A 189 -4.96 1.23 -6.40
N GLY A 190 -4.97 0.04 -6.97
CA GLY A 190 -4.59 -0.28 -8.34
C GLY A 190 -5.61 0.26 -9.33
N THR A 191 -6.90 0.11 -9.02
CA THR A 191 -8.01 0.65 -9.83
C THR A 191 -7.95 2.18 -9.90
N PHE A 192 -7.88 2.88 -8.76
CA PHE A 192 -7.81 4.34 -8.76
C PHE A 192 -6.44 4.88 -9.15
N GLY A 193 -5.36 4.11 -8.93
CA GLY A 193 -4.05 4.43 -9.47
C GLY A 193 -4.06 4.43 -11.00
N LYS A 194 -4.69 3.41 -11.61
CA LYS A 194 -4.93 3.35 -13.05
C LYS A 194 -5.76 4.55 -13.53
N ALA A 195 -6.86 4.89 -12.85
CA ALA A 195 -7.67 6.05 -13.19
C ALA A 195 -6.85 7.36 -13.21
N ASN A 196 -6.00 7.57 -12.20
CA ASN A 196 -5.10 8.72 -12.16
C ASN A 196 -4.05 8.68 -13.29
N GLY A 197 -3.54 7.49 -13.66
CA GLY A 197 -2.66 7.32 -14.81
C GLY A 197 -3.32 7.67 -16.14
N LEU A 198 -4.56 7.23 -16.36
CA LEU A 198 -5.37 7.54 -17.55
C LEU A 198 -5.64 9.05 -17.66
N PHE A 199 -5.93 9.73 -16.54
CA PHE A 199 -6.07 11.18 -16.53
C PHE A 199 -4.77 11.89 -16.95
N LEU A 200 -3.63 11.44 -16.41
CA LEU A 200 -2.33 12.06 -16.68
C LEU A 200 -1.85 11.86 -18.12
N SER A 201 -2.26 10.79 -18.79
CA SER A 201 -1.89 10.55 -20.19
C SER A 201 -2.60 11.49 -21.16
N GLY A 202 -3.82 11.91 -20.81
CA GLY A 202 -4.52 12.97 -21.52
C GLY A 202 -5.26 12.55 -22.79
N ASP A 203 -5.34 11.25 -23.07
CA ASP A 203 -5.83 10.67 -24.34
C ASP A 203 -6.75 9.45 -24.14
N HIS A 204 -7.18 9.15 -22.90
CA HIS A 204 -7.97 7.94 -22.56
C HIS A 204 -9.31 8.24 -21.86
N ASP A 205 -10.00 9.30 -22.24
CA ASP A 205 -11.23 9.78 -21.56
C ASP A 205 -12.36 8.73 -21.49
N PRO A 206 -12.66 7.96 -22.56
CA PRO A 206 -13.68 6.91 -22.48
C PRO A 206 -13.32 5.80 -21.49
N GLU A 207 -12.04 5.42 -21.40
CA GLU A 207 -11.58 4.39 -20.46
C GLU A 207 -11.60 4.89 -19.02
N LEU A 208 -11.20 6.15 -18.80
CA LEU A 208 -11.28 6.80 -17.49
C LEU A 208 -12.73 6.84 -16.98
N ARG A 209 -13.67 7.26 -17.84
CA ARG A 209 -15.10 7.28 -17.51
C ARG A 209 -15.61 5.88 -17.18
N ALA A 210 -15.38 4.91 -18.07
CA ALA A 210 -15.85 3.54 -17.86
C ALA A 210 -15.30 2.91 -16.56
N LEU A 211 -14.03 3.18 -16.22
CA LEU A 211 -13.42 2.68 -14.98
C LEU A 211 -14.07 3.30 -13.75
N LEU A 212 -14.27 4.62 -13.72
CA LEU A 212 -14.84 5.31 -12.56
C LEU A 212 -16.33 5.00 -12.38
N ASP A 213 -17.09 4.85 -13.46
CA ASP A 213 -18.48 4.41 -13.43
C ASP A 213 -18.58 2.98 -12.86
N GLU A 214 -17.73 2.06 -13.32
CA GLU A 214 -17.66 0.69 -12.80
C GLU A 214 -17.26 0.66 -11.31
N ALA A 215 -16.30 1.49 -10.90
CA ALA A 215 -15.89 1.60 -9.50
C ALA A 215 -16.96 2.27 -8.61
N GLY A 216 -17.69 3.25 -9.14
CA GLY A 216 -18.77 3.95 -8.43
C GLY A 216 -19.94 3.03 -8.11
N ALA A 217 -20.31 2.14 -9.04
CA ALA A 217 -21.35 1.12 -8.85
C ALA A 217 -21.05 0.11 -7.72
N LEU A 218 -19.81 0.07 -7.23
CA LEU A 218 -19.33 -0.82 -6.17
C LEU A 218 -18.98 -0.08 -4.87
N ALA A 219 -19.18 1.23 -4.82
CA ALA A 219 -19.05 1.99 -3.59
C ALA A 219 -20.17 1.61 -2.61
N THR A 220 -19.85 1.60 -1.31
CA THR A 220 -20.77 1.19 -0.25
C THR A 220 -20.97 2.31 0.75
N PRO A 221 -22.19 2.49 1.32
CA PRO A 221 -22.40 3.40 2.43
C PRO A 221 -21.58 2.97 3.64
N ARG A 222 -20.70 3.85 4.11
CA ARG A 222 -19.85 3.64 5.29
C ARG A 222 -19.43 4.99 5.87
N ALA A 223 -19.35 5.09 7.20
CA ALA A 223 -18.83 6.29 7.86
C ALA A 223 -19.59 7.59 7.47
N GLY A 224 -20.92 7.49 7.31
CA GLY A 224 -21.77 8.62 6.88
C GLY A 224 -21.58 9.07 5.42
N GLY A 225 -20.89 8.28 4.60
CA GLY A 225 -20.58 8.60 3.21
C GLY A 225 -20.35 7.34 2.37
N LEU A 226 -19.47 7.42 1.36
CA LEU A 226 -19.12 6.31 0.47
C LEU A 226 -17.74 5.73 0.76
N ALA A 227 -17.60 4.42 0.61
CA ALA A 227 -16.33 3.74 0.70
C ALA A 227 -16.20 2.55 -0.24
N TRP A 228 -14.96 2.33 -0.69
CA TRP A 228 -14.51 1.17 -1.42
C TRP A 228 -13.89 0.17 -0.43
N GLU A 229 -14.71 -0.78 0.02
CA GLU A 229 -14.35 -1.77 1.03
C GLU A 229 -13.51 -2.92 0.45
N SER A 230 -12.51 -3.37 1.20
CA SER A 230 -11.72 -4.56 0.91
C SER A 230 -12.31 -5.79 1.60
N TRP A 231 -12.54 -6.85 0.82
CA TRP A 231 -13.27 -8.06 1.22
C TRP A 231 -12.37 -9.28 1.47
N PHE A 232 -11.15 -9.06 1.92
CA PHE A 232 -10.18 -10.11 2.23
C PHE A 232 -9.39 -9.79 3.50
N ARG A 233 -8.75 -10.81 4.09
CA ARG A 233 -7.87 -10.64 5.23
C ARG A 233 -6.51 -10.14 4.77
N PHE A 234 -5.96 -9.19 5.51
CA PHE A 234 -4.67 -8.59 5.19
C PHE A 234 -3.93 -8.20 6.46
N ASP A 235 -2.72 -8.71 6.65
CA ASP A 235 -1.81 -8.36 7.77
C ASP A 235 -2.50 -8.39 9.15
N GLY A 236 -3.31 -9.44 9.41
CA GLY A 236 -4.09 -9.62 10.63
C GLY A 236 -5.48 -8.95 10.64
N GLY A 237 -5.76 -8.06 9.69
CA GLY A 237 -7.07 -7.43 9.50
C GLY A 237 -8.13 -8.40 8.96
N ARG A 238 -9.39 -8.18 9.37
CA ARG A 238 -10.57 -8.91 8.88
C ARG A 238 -11.44 -8.01 8.00
N PRO A 239 -12.03 -8.53 6.92
CA PRO A 239 -12.96 -7.76 6.11
C PRO A 239 -14.29 -7.50 6.82
N PRO A 240 -15.03 -6.44 6.45
CA PRO A 240 -14.60 -5.38 5.52
C PRO A 240 -13.72 -4.33 6.21
N TRP A 241 -12.67 -3.91 5.52
CA TRP A 241 -11.84 -2.77 5.94
C TRP A 241 -11.64 -1.79 4.79
N VAL A 242 -11.32 -0.54 5.14
CA VAL A 242 -11.00 0.55 4.20
C VAL A 242 -9.59 1.10 4.42
N SER A 243 -9.08 1.80 3.41
CA SER A 243 -7.74 2.38 3.38
C SER A 243 -7.77 3.87 3.04
N ALA A 244 -7.13 4.73 3.86
CA ALA A 244 -6.98 6.15 3.51
C ALA A 244 -6.20 6.35 2.20
N LEU A 245 -5.27 5.44 1.91
CA LEU A 245 -4.49 5.46 0.67
C LEU A 245 -5.39 5.23 -0.54
N SER A 246 -6.13 4.12 -0.59
CA SER A 246 -7.05 3.85 -1.70
C SER A 246 -8.12 4.92 -1.85
N GLN A 247 -8.68 5.39 -0.74
CA GLN A 247 -9.77 6.35 -0.73
C GLN A 247 -9.30 7.75 -1.14
N GLY A 248 -8.12 8.18 -0.70
CA GLY A 248 -7.53 9.44 -1.16
C GLY A 248 -7.18 9.40 -2.64
N THR A 249 -6.65 8.27 -3.14
CA THR A 249 -6.41 8.07 -4.58
C THR A 249 -7.72 8.07 -5.39
N ALA A 250 -8.82 7.55 -4.83
CA ALA A 250 -10.14 7.59 -5.45
C ALA A 250 -10.70 9.01 -5.52
N VAL A 251 -10.68 9.74 -4.40
CA VAL A 251 -11.09 11.15 -4.31
C VAL A 251 -10.31 12.00 -5.32
N GLN A 252 -8.99 11.76 -5.45
CA GLN A 252 -8.17 12.40 -6.47
C GLN A 252 -8.64 12.09 -7.90
N ALA A 253 -8.85 10.81 -8.21
CA ALA A 253 -9.25 10.37 -9.56
C ALA A 253 -10.60 10.93 -9.98
N LEU A 254 -11.59 10.90 -9.07
CA LEU A 254 -12.92 11.44 -9.29
C LEU A 254 -12.87 12.96 -9.51
N SER A 255 -12.11 13.69 -8.70
CA SER A 255 -11.97 15.15 -8.85
C SER A 255 -11.33 15.54 -10.19
N ARG A 256 -10.30 14.80 -10.59
CA ARG A 256 -9.62 14.95 -11.88
C ARG A 256 -10.54 14.67 -13.05
N ALA A 257 -11.31 13.58 -12.98
CA ALA A 257 -12.28 13.22 -14.01
C ALA A 257 -13.44 14.22 -14.08
N ALA A 258 -13.91 14.76 -12.94
CA ALA A 258 -14.96 15.77 -12.90
C ALA A 258 -14.59 17.00 -13.72
N ILE A 259 -13.38 17.53 -13.53
CA ILE A 259 -12.85 18.66 -14.31
C ILE A 259 -12.64 18.28 -15.77
N ARG A 260 -11.92 17.18 -16.02
CA ARG A 260 -11.50 16.80 -17.38
C ARG A 260 -12.66 16.44 -18.30
N LEU A 261 -13.68 15.76 -17.76
CA LEU A 261 -14.83 15.27 -18.51
C LEU A 261 -16.04 16.20 -18.40
N GLY A 262 -15.93 17.31 -17.65
CA GLY A 262 -17.05 18.20 -17.36
C GLY A 262 -18.21 17.50 -16.64
N HIS A 263 -17.93 16.49 -15.81
CA HIS A 263 -18.95 15.63 -15.19
C HIS A 263 -19.06 15.88 -13.68
N GLY A 264 -19.93 16.84 -13.32
CA GLY A 264 -20.20 17.26 -11.93
C GLY A 264 -20.47 16.13 -10.92
N PRO A 265 -21.24 15.07 -11.25
CA PRO A 265 -21.54 13.98 -10.30
C PRO A 265 -20.32 13.26 -9.72
N TYR A 266 -19.16 13.32 -10.38
CA TYR A 266 -17.92 12.80 -9.80
C TYR A 266 -17.45 13.62 -8.59
N PHE A 267 -17.70 14.93 -8.54
CA PHE A 267 -17.46 15.71 -7.34
C PHE A 267 -18.38 15.30 -6.19
N ASP A 268 -19.64 15.00 -6.47
CA ASP A 268 -20.58 14.56 -5.44
C ASP A 268 -20.16 13.20 -4.86
N THR A 269 -19.71 12.29 -5.73
CA THR A 269 -19.14 10.99 -5.31
C THR A 269 -17.87 11.18 -4.47
N ALA A 270 -16.96 12.06 -4.90
CA ALA A 270 -15.74 12.38 -4.15
C ALA A 270 -16.05 13.01 -2.79
N ARG A 271 -17.04 13.92 -2.73
CA ARG A 271 -17.49 14.57 -1.49
C ARG A 271 -18.09 13.55 -0.52
N ALA A 272 -18.93 12.64 -1.01
CA ALA A 272 -19.49 11.57 -0.20
C ALA A 272 -18.39 10.63 0.32
N ALA A 273 -17.32 10.39 -0.46
CA ALA A 273 -16.20 9.57 -0.02
C ALA A 273 -15.37 10.17 1.13
N LEU A 274 -15.59 11.45 1.48
CA LEU A 274 -14.91 12.10 2.60
C LEU A 274 -15.34 11.59 3.98
N GLY A 275 -16.49 10.91 4.10
CA GLY A 275 -17.02 10.43 5.38
C GLY A 275 -16.04 9.58 6.20
N ILE A 276 -15.22 8.77 5.52
CA ILE A 276 -14.19 7.95 6.19
C ILE A 276 -13.12 8.79 6.90
N PHE A 277 -12.80 9.98 6.37
CA PHE A 277 -11.71 10.83 6.86
C PHE A 277 -12.17 11.67 8.06
N ARG A 278 -13.49 11.74 8.27
CA ARG A 278 -14.13 12.35 9.44
C ARG A 278 -14.33 11.37 10.58
N THR A 279 -14.29 10.06 10.28
CA THR A 279 -14.72 9.01 11.21
C THR A 279 -13.53 8.22 11.76
N PRO A 280 -13.51 7.89 13.07
CA PRO A 280 -12.45 7.09 13.65
C PRO A 280 -12.47 5.62 13.21
N PRO A 281 -11.34 4.90 13.29
CA PRO A 281 -11.31 3.44 13.08
C PRO A 281 -12.17 2.71 14.13
N PRO A 282 -12.73 1.53 13.80
CA PRO A 282 -12.53 0.79 12.55
C PRO A 282 -13.46 1.24 11.40
N THR A 283 -14.45 2.09 11.66
CA THR A 283 -15.43 2.51 10.65
C THR A 283 -14.84 3.47 9.61
N GLY A 284 -14.03 4.43 10.05
CA GLY A 284 -13.25 5.31 9.16
C GLY A 284 -11.75 5.14 9.34
N VAL A 285 -10.99 6.18 9.03
CA VAL A 285 -9.51 6.18 9.01
C VAL A 285 -8.90 7.31 9.84
N ARG A 286 -9.70 8.15 10.48
CA ARG A 286 -9.22 9.32 11.23
C ARG A 286 -8.68 8.94 12.59
N VAL A 287 -7.44 9.30 12.90
CA VAL A 287 -6.96 9.34 14.28
C VAL A 287 -6.65 10.77 14.65
N ALA A 288 -7.45 11.33 15.56
CA ALA A 288 -7.23 12.67 16.11
C ALA A 288 -5.88 12.73 16.84
N THR A 289 -5.22 13.87 16.73
CA THR A 289 -3.98 14.20 17.42
C THR A 289 -4.06 15.65 17.91
N ASP A 290 -3.14 16.04 18.80
CA ASP A 290 -3.10 17.42 19.30
C ASP A 290 -2.83 18.46 18.21
N ALA A 291 -2.27 18.04 17.07
CA ALA A 291 -1.99 18.90 15.94
C ALA A 291 -3.07 18.89 14.85
N GLY A 292 -3.96 17.91 14.84
CA GLY A 292 -4.93 17.69 13.76
C GLY A 292 -5.34 16.23 13.66
N ALA A 293 -5.00 15.55 12.56
CA ALA A 293 -5.32 14.14 12.38
C ALA A 293 -4.33 13.35 11.51
N HIS A 294 -4.11 12.08 11.86
CA HIS A 294 -3.47 11.11 10.98
C HIS A 294 -4.54 10.27 10.25
N TYR A 295 -4.39 10.06 8.95
CA TYR A 295 -5.27 9.19 8.16
C TYR A 295 -4.62 7.82 7.90
N LEU A 296 -5.20 6.79 8.50
CA LEU A 296 -4.67 5.44 8.52
C LEU A 296 -4.72 4.76 7.14
N ILE A 297 -3.58 4.21 6.71
CA ILE A 297 -3.56 3.32 5.55
C ILE A 297 -4.49 2.11 5.73
N TYR A 298 -4.68 1.60 6.95
CA TYR A 298 -5.60 0.49 7.24
C TYR A 298 -6.48 0.83 8.44
N SER A 299 -7.79 0.90 8.22
CA SER A 299 -8.79 1.15 9.28
C SER A 299 -8.77 0.14 10.43
N PHE A 300 -8.30 -1.09 10.21
CA PHE A 300 -8.18 -2.12 11.25
C PHE A 300 -6.92 -1.99 12.12
N ALA A 301 -5.96 -1.14 11.76
CA ALA A 301 -4.66 -1.06 12.43
C ALA A 301 -4.39 0.36 12.99
N PRO A 302 -5.12 0.80 14.04
CA PRO A 302 -5.10 2.19 14.52
C PRO A 302 -3.75 2.67 15.07
N ARG A 303 -2.84 1.74 15.39
CA ARG A 303 -1.48 2.04 15.88
C ARG A 303 -0.41 2.00 14.78
N LEU A 304 -0.76 1.57 13.56
CA LEU A 304 0.18 1.46 12.45
C LEU A 304 0.20 2.75 11.64
N ARG A 305 1.17 3.62 11.94
CA ARG A 305 1.42 4.86 11.20
C ARG A 305 2.31 4.57 10.00
N VAL A 306 1.75 4.67 8.79
CA VAL A 306 2.47 4.46 7.53
C VAL A 306 2.48 5.75 6.73
N LEU A 307 3.68 6.30 6.50
CA LEU A 307 3.78 7.66 6.00
C LEU A 307 3.33 7.79 4.54
N ASN A 308 3.68 6.84 3.67
CA ASN A 308 3.32 6.96 2.24
C ASN A 308 1.79 6.96 2.03
N GLY A 309 1.05 6.14 2.78
CA GLY A 309 -0.41 6.12 2.75
C GLY A 309 -1.00 7.43 3.25
N PHE A 310 -0.42 7.98 4.31
CA PHE A 310 -0.84 9.27 4.86
C PHE A 310 -0.59 10.41 3.85
N VAL A 311 0.62 10.55 3.29
CA VAL A 311 0.93 11.61 2.31
C VAL A 311 0.04 11.54 1.08
N GLN A 312 -0.16 10.35 0.49
CA GLN A 312 -1.04 10.20 -0.68
C GLN A 312 -2.50 10.52 -0.36
N SER A 313 -2.97 10.24 0.86
CA SER A 313 -4.33 10.63 1.26
C SER A 313 -4.49 12.15 1.29
N LEU A 314 -3.48 12.89 1.77
CA LEU A 314 -3.49 14.36 1.77
C LEU A 314 -3.42 14.94 0.37
N ILE A 315 -2.63 14.35 -0.52
CA ILE A 315 -2.59 14.74 -1.94
C ILE A 315 -4.00 14.66 -2.56
N GLY A 316 -4.72 13.58 -2.28
CA GLY A 316 -6.10 13.42 -2.76
C GLY A 316 -7.09 14.41 -2.16
N LEU A 317 -7.03 14.62 -0.84
CA LEU A 317 -7.87 15.60 -0.15
C LEU A 317 -7.63 17.03 -0.64
N ARG A 318 -6.35 17.41 -0.84
CA ARG A 318 -5.97 18.70 -1.41
C ARG A 318 -6.53 18.85 -2.82
N ASP A 319 -6.27 17.89 -3.71
CA ASP A 319 -6.74 17.98 -5.10
C ASP A 319 -8.26 18.14 -5.17
N PHE A 320 -9.01 17.40 -4.36
CA PHE A 320 -10.46 17.59 -4.25
C PHE A 320 -10.82 18.98 -3.71
N ALA A 321 -10.20 19.43 -2.62
CA ALA A 321 -10.45 20.75 -2.05
C ALA A 321 -10.22 21.89 -3.06
N THR A 322 -9.17 21.78 -3.88
CA THR A 322 -8.87 22.75 -4.94
C THR A 322 -9.85 22.65 -6.11
N PHE A 323 -10.10 21.45 -6.65
CA PHE A 323 -10.92 21.29 -7.85
C PHE A 323 -12.42 21.47 -7.60
N ALA A 324 -12.92 21.03 -6.44
CA ALA A 324 -14.33 21.13 -6.06
C ALA A 324 -14.66 22.41 -5.30
N ASN A 325 -13.66 23.23 -4.96
CA ASN A 325 -13.78 24.38 -4.07
C ASN A 325 -14.48 24.04 -2.73
N ASP A 326 -14.14 22.89 -2.13
CA ASP A 326 -14.88 22.30 -1.00
C ASP A 326 -14.24 22.59 0.37
N ASP A 327 -15.01 23.21 1.28
CA ASP A 327 -14.55 23.54 2.64
C ASP A 327 -14.27 22.30 3.50
N GLY A 328 -15.07 21.24 3.34
CA GLY A 328 -14.85 20.00 4.08
C GLY A 328 -13.55 19.31 3.67
N GLY A 329 -13.24 19.33 2.36
CA GLY A 329 -11.95 18.89 1.82
C GLY A 329 -10.79 19.74 2.33
N ARG A 330 -10.94 21.07 2.34
CA ARG A 330 -9.94 22.00 2.90
C ARG A 330 -9.65 21.72 4.37
N ALA A 331 -10.68 21.55 5.19
CA ALA A 331 -10.52 21.27 6.62
C ALA A 331 -9.81 19.93 6.87
N LEU A 332 -10.19 18.87 6.14
CA LEU A 332 -9.52 17.57 6.26
C LEU A 332 -8.06 17.62 5.79
N PHE A 333 -7.76 18.37 4.74
CA PHE A 333 -6.39 18.58 4.32
C PHE A 333 -5.59 19.35 5.39
N ALA A 334 -6.14 20.43 5.95
CA ALA A 334 -5.48 21.24 6.96
C ALA A 334 -5.16 20.43 8.24
N ASP A 335 -6.13 19.68 8.78
CA ASP A 335 -5.94 18.77 9.92
C ASP A 335 -4.81 17.76 9.65
N GLY A 336 -4.82 17.20 8.43
CA GLY A 336 -3.85 16.21 8.00
C GLY A 336 -2.44 16.79 7.82
N GLU A 337 -2.34 17.97 7.21
CA GLU A 337 -1.07 18.64 6.95
C GLU A 337 -0.40 19.07 8.25
N ALA A 338 -1.17 19.62 9.19
CA ALA A 338 -0.67 20.01 10.51
C ALA A 338 -0.05 18.83 11.26
N GLN A 339 -0.66 17.63 11.16
CA GLN A 339 -0.10 16.41 11.72
C GLN A 339 1.08 15.87 10.90
N LEU A 340 1.01 15.88 9.56
CA LEU A 340 2.07 15.39 8.68
C LEU A 340 3.38 16.13 8.92
N ARG A 341 3.32 17.45 9.08
CA ARG A 341 4.48 18.30 9.35
C ARG A 341 5.25 17.88 10.62
N ARG A 342 4.54 17.41 11.65
CA ARG A 342 5.15 16.87 12.88
C ARG A 342 5.71 15.46 12.69
N GLU A 343 5.07 14.66 11.84
CA GLU A 343 5.46 13.27 11.62
C GLU A 343 6.67 13.11 10.71
N VAL A 344 6.74 13.85 9.60
CA VAL A 344 7.77 13.67 8.55
C VAL A 344 9.21 13.60 9.09
N PRO A 345 9.65 14.45 10.03
CA PRO A 345 11.00 14.37 10.59
C PRO A 345 11.33 13.00 11.19
N ALA A 346 10.38 12.33 11.84
CA ALA A 346 10.59 11.02 12.47
C ALA A 346 10.74 9.88 11.45
N TYR A 347 10.36 10.10 10.19
CA TYR A 347 10.53 9.12 9.11
C TYR A 347 11.80 9.33 8.30
N ASP A 348 12.58 10.37 8.60
CA ASP A 348 13.91 10.57 8.05
C ASP A 348 14.96 10.05 9.05
N THR A 349 15.70 9.02 8.65
CA THR A 349 16.74 8.44 9.52
C THR A 349 18.09 9.17 9.40
N GLY A 350 18.18 10.19 8.55
CA GLY A 350 19.43 10.84 8.15
C GLY A 350 20.20 10.09 7.06
N ALA A 351 19.79 8.86 6.70
CA ALA A 351 20.47 8.02 5.71
C ALA A 351 19.52 7.22 4.81
N TRP A 352 18.25 7.13 5.17
CA TRP A 352 17.17 6.40 4.51
C TRP A 352 15.80 6.85 5.06
N SER A 353 14.71 6.40 4.44
CA SER A 353 13.36 6.67 4.96
C SER A 353 12.77 5.51 5.75
N MET A 354 11.88 5.82 6.69
CA MET A 354 11.02 4.85 7.36
C MET A 354 9.72 4.63 6.55
N TYR A 355 9.22 3.41 6.54
CA TYR A 355 7.89 3.07 6.02
C TYR A 355 6.82 3.30 7.09
N SER A 356 7.13 2.83 8.30
CA SER A 356 6.33 3.02 9.51
C SER A 356 7.26 3.43 10.66
N GLN A 357 6.72 3.91 11.77
CA GLN A 357 7.50 4.29 12.96
C GLN A 357 8.47 3.18 13.45
N ALA A 358 8.18 1.91 13.16
CA ALA A 358 9.01 0.77 13.59
C ALA A 358 9.87 0.15 12.47
N ARG A 359 9.75 0.60 11.20
CA ARG A 359 10.37 -0.11 10.08
C ARG A 359 10.88 0.81 8.98
N GLU A 360 12.14 0.60 8.59
CA GLU A 360 12.74 1.21 7.39
C GLU A 360 12.00 0.80 6.11
N SER A 361 11.93 1.71 5.15
CA SER A 361 11.36 1.45 3.83
C SER A 361 12.22 0.43 3.07
N ASP A 362 11.58 -0.43 2.27
CA ASP A 362 12.31 -1.07 1.19
C ASP A 362 12.61 -0.05 0.06
N LEU A 363 13.31 -0.46 -0.99
CA LEU A 363 13.64 0.44 -2.10
C LEU A 363 12.39 1.04 -2.76
N GLY A 364 11.34 0.22 -2.92
CA GLY A 364 10.09 0.65 -3.55
C GLY A 364 9.37 1.69 -2.71
N TYR A 365 9.18 1.43 -1.42
CA TYR A 365 8.54 2.37 -0.50
C TYR A 365 9.36 3.63 -0.26
N HIS A 366 10.69 3.55 -0.29
CA HIS A 366 11.55 4.73 -0.18
C HIS A 366 11.33 5.66 -1.37
N THR A 367 11.38 5.10 -2.56
CA THR A 367 11.15 5.81 -3.84
C THR A 367 9.73 6.38 -3.89
N LEU A 368 8.73 5.58 -3.51
CA LEU A 368 7.33 5.99 -3.49
C LEU A 368 7.07 7.16 -2.54
N LEU A 369 7.57 7.07 -1.30
CA LEU A 369 7.42 8.14 -0.32
C LEU A 369 8.12 9.43 -0.76
N ARG A 370 9.34 9.32 -1.31
CA ARG A 370 10.06 10.44 -1.92
C ARG A 370 9.22 11.13 -2.99
N ASP A 371 8.60 10.35 -3.88
CA ASP A 371 7.83 10.90 -4.99
C ASP A 371 6.50 11.52 -4.52
N PHE A 372 5.84 10.95 -3.52
CA PHE A 372 4.68 11.59 -2.89
C PHE A 372 5.06 12.90 -2.18
N LEU A 373 6.18 12.96 -1.46
CA LEU A 373 6.65 14.20 -0.84
C LEU A 373 6.99 15.27 -1.89
N ARG A 374 7.64 14.89 -3.00
CA ARG A 374 7.89 15.79 -4.14
C ARG A 374 6.58 16.29 -4.76
N ASN A 375 5.59 15.41 -4.90
CA ASN A 375 4.29 15.74 -5.47
C ASN A 375 3.47 16.70 -4.58
N LEU A 376 3.53 16.51 -3.26
CA LEU A 376 2.92 17.42 -2.30
C LEU A 376 3.64 18.76 -2.25
N CYS A 377 4.98 18.76 -2.25
CA CYS A 377 5.82 19.96 -2.37
C CYS A 377 5.41 20.79 -3.59
N GLY A 378 5.35 20.21 -4.79
CA GLY A 378 4.96 20.93 -6.01
C GLY A 378 3.56 21.55 -5.91
N ARG A 379 2.58 20.82 -5.37
CA ARG A 379 1.22 21.33 -5.16
C ARG A 379 1.17 22.55 -4.25
N LEU A 380 1.88 22.49 -3.12
CA LEU A 380 1.91 23.56 -2.14
C LEU A 380 2.68 24.79 -2.68
N THR A 381 3.74 24.57 -3.47
CA THR A 381 4.40 25.65 -4.20
C THR A 381 3.45 26.34 -5.16
N ASP A 382 2.66 25.57 -5.93
CA ASP A 382 1.67 26.13 -6.86
C ASP A 382 0.55 26.88 -6.10
N ASP A 383 0.11 26.36 -4.94
CA ASP A 383 -0.86 27.03 -4.08
C ASP A 383 -0.33 28.39 -3.58
N THR A 384 0.92 28.43 -3.11
CA THR A 384 1.57 29.66 -2.65
C THR A 384 1.69 30.68 -3.77
N ALA A 385 2.09 30.24 -4.98
CA ALA A 385 2.17 31.11 -6.15
C ALA A 385 0.80 31.69 -6.54
N ARG A 386 -0.27 30.87 -6.50
CA ARG A 386 -1.63 31.33 -6.75
C ARG A 386 -2.12 32.32 -5.68
N ALA A 387 -1.85 32.06 -4.41
CA ALA A 387 -2.22 32.96 -3.32
C ALA A 387 -1.54 34.32 -3.45
N ALA A 388 -0.24 34.34 -3.77
CA ALA A 388 0.51 35.58 -4.01
C ALA A 388 -0.03 36.36 -5.22
N ALA A 389 -0.35 35.67 -6.33
CA ALA A 389 -0.94 36.30 -7.50
C ALA A 389 -2.33 36.90 -7.20
N ALA A 390 -3.16 36.22 -6.41
CA ALA A 390 -4.49 36.71 -6.00
C ALA A 390 -4.39 37.96 -5.10
N GLN A 391 -3.43 37.97 -4.17
CA GLN A 391 -3.16 39.15 -3.33
C GLN A 391 -2.69 40.34 -4.17
N ALA A 392 -1.77 40.12 -5.12
CA ALA A 392 -1.29 41.16 -6.03
C ALA A 392 -2.41 41.72 -6.94
N ALA A 393 -3.42 40.92 -7.27
CA ALA A 393 -4.58 41.32 -8.05
C ALA A 393 -5.66 42.07 -7.25
N GLY A 394 -5.42 42.41 -5.97
CA GLY A 394 -6.38 43.12 -5.13
C GLY A 394 -7.51 42.26 -4.56
N GLY A 395 -7.34 40.93 -4.52
CA GLY A 395 -8.31 40.02 -3.90
C GLY A 395 -8.42 40.25 -2.38
N ALA A 396 -9.56 40.76 -1.93
CA ALA A 396 -9.79 41.18 -0.53
C ALA A 396 -10.19 40.04 0.44
N THR A 397 -10.06 38.77 0.08
CA THR A 397 -10.44 37.65 0.96
C THR A 397 -9.24 37.07 1.71
N ALA A 398 -9.44 36.83 3.01
CA ALA A 398 -8.54 36.04 3.85
C ALA A 398 -8.46 34.61 3.30
N THR A 399 -7.57 34.41 2.32
CA THR A 399 -7.27 33.07 1.80
C THR A 399 -6.64 32.28 2.95
N PRO A 400 -7.10 31.05 3.25
CA PRO A 400 -6.46 30.21 4.25
C PRO A 400 -4.96 30.14 3.97
N ALA A 401 -4.13 30.30 5.00
CA ALA A 401 -2.68 30.27 4.84
C ALA A 401 -2.26 28.96 4.17
N VAL A 402 -1.58 29.07 3.03
CA VAL A 402 -1.02 27.90 2.33
C VAL A 402 0.15 27.37 3.18
N PRO A 403 0.19 26.08 3.52
CA PRO A 403 1.30 25.52 4.28
C PRO A 403 2.63 25.64 3.52
N ASP A 404 3.70 26.00 4.25
CA ASP A 404 5.04 26.14 3.66
C ASP A 404 5.56 24.81 3.07
N PRO A 405 5.85 24.74 1.75
CA PRO A 405 6.29 23.52 1.09
C PRO A 405 7.71 23.07 1.49
N ALA A 406 8.55 23.94 2.07
CA ALA A 406 9.99 23.71 2.23
C ALA A 406 10.35 22.40 2.94
N LEU A 407 9.60 22.02 4.00
CA LEU A 407 9.80 20.76 4.71
C LEU A 407 9.70 19.55 3.77
N TYR A 408 8.67 19.52 2.93
CA TYR A 408 8.40 18.40 2.04
C TYR A 408 9.39 18.37 0.88
N CYS A 409 9.72 19.54 0.32
CA CYS A 409 10.72 19.67 -0.74
C CYS A 409 12.09 19.18 -0.26
N GLY A 410 12.60 19.73 0.86
CA GLY A 410 13.90 19.35 1.41
C GLY A 410 13.96 17.89 1.84
N THR A 411 12.87 17.32 2.35
CA THR A 411 12.83 15.89 2.69
C THR A 411 12.87 15.00 1.44
N ALA A 412 12.13 15.35 0.39
CA ALA A 412 12.18 14.65 -0.89
C ALA A 412 13.57 14.71 -1.54
N GLU A 413 14.26 15.85 -1.43
CA GLU A 413 15.65 16.01 -1.89
C GLU A 413 16.62 15.12 -1.11
N ARG A 414 16.55 15.11 0.22
CA ARG A 414 17.37 14.21 1.05
C ARG A 414 17.14 12.74 0.70
N PHE A 415 15.89 12.33 0.56
CA PHE A 415 15.57 10.96 0.12
C PHE A 415 16.11 10.65 -1.28
N THR A 416 16.09 11.63 -2.18
CA THR A 416 16.74 11.49 -3.50
C THR A 416 18.25 11.25 -3.35
N GLY A 417 18.91 12.00 -2.46
CA GLY A 417 20.33 11.81 -2.16
C GLY A 417 20.65 10.43 -1.56
N TYR A 418 19.80 9.94 -0.66
CA TYR A 418 20.01 8.66 0.04
C TYR A 418 20.08 7.43 -0.86
N LEU A 419 19.47 7.49 -2.05
CA LEU A 419 19.58 6.46 -3.08
C LEU A 419 21.01 6.29 -3.62
N ARG A 420 21.86 7.32 -3.48
CA ARG A 420 23.24 7.33 -4.00
C ARG A 420 24.30 7.35 -2.88
N THR A 421 23.91 7.73 -1.67
CA THR A 421 24.82 7.74 -0.52
C THR A 421 25.13 6.32 -0.06
N ARG A 422 26.41 5.96 0.06
CA ARG A 422 26.82 4.64 0.58
C ARG A 422 26.39 4.43 2.05
N PRO A 423 26.12 3.18 2.49
CA PRO A 423 25.90 2.91 3.90
C PRO A 423 27.16 3.20 4.72
N VAL A 424 27.01 3.78 5.90
CA VAL A 424 28.11 3.99 6.85
C VAL A 424 28.14 2.82 7.81
N VAL A 425 29.32 2.25 8.00
CA VAL A 425 29.58 1.17 8.97
C VAL A 425 30.64 1.65 9.93
N THR A 426 30.39 1.55 11.23
CA THR A 426 31.38 1.89 12.26
C THR A 426 31.62 0.69 13.16
N LEU A 427 32.79 0.06 13.02
CA LEU A 427 33.23 -0.99 13.94
C LEU A 427 33.44 -0.41 15.35
N ARG A 428 33.02 -1.16 16.37
CA ARG A 428 33.27 -0.83 17.78
C ARG A 428 34.23 -1.84 18.39
N ALA A 429 34.80 -1.49 19.55
CA ALA A 429 35.70 -2.36 20.29
C ALA A 429 35.04 -3.70 20.63
N ALA A 430 35.82 -4.78 20.51
CA ALA A 430 35.37 -6.13 20.83
C ALA A 430 35.03 -6.28 22.33
N ARG A 431 34.09 -7.18 22.63
CA ARG A 431 33.68 -7.55 23.99
C ARG A 431 33.87 -9.05 24.19
N PRO A 432 34.53 -9.49 25.30
CA PRO A 432 35.16 -8.65 26.33
C PRO A 432 36.39 -7.89 25.78
N ALA A 433 36.82 -6.82 26.47
CA ALA A 433 37.93 -5.97 26.03
C ALA A 433 39.28 -6.73 25.88
N ARG A 434 39.42 -7.85 26.59
CA ARG A 434 40.53 -8.80 26.45
C ARG A 434 39.99 -10.18 26.03
N PRO A 435 39.71 -10.39 24.73
CA PRO A 435 39.24 -11.67 24.21
C PRO A 435 40.23 -12.81 24.49
N ARG A 436 39.70 -14.00 24.79
CA ARG A 436 40.50 -15.21 25.02
C ARG A 436 40.08 -16.34 24.08
N ALA A 437 41.03 -17.20 23.73
CA ALA A 437 40.75 -18.42 22.97
C ALA A 437 39.68 -19.26 23.69
N ARG A 438 38.85 -19.96 22.89
CA ARG A 438 37.73 -20.82 23.32
C ARG A 438 36.60 -20.10 24.08
N ARG A 439 36.62 -18.76 24.17
CA ARG A 439 35.54 -17.94 24.77
C ARG A 439 34.86 -17.08 23.71
N GLY A 440 33.55 -16.86 23.85
CA GLY A 440 32.78 -16.08 22.87
C GLY A 440 33.25 -14.62 22.78
N VAL A 441 33.39 -14.12 21.56
CA VAL A 441 33.77 -12.74 21.24
C VAL A 441 32.65 -12.08 20.46
N THR A 442 32.28 -10.88 20.88
CA THR A 442 31.33 -10.03 20.18
C THR A 442 32.02 -8.79 19.66
N VAL A 443 31.90 -8.50 18.37
CA VAL A 443 32.37 -7.26 17.75
C VAL A 443 31.14 -6.45 17.33
N PRO A 444 30.74 -5.43 18.13
CA PRO A 444 29.62 -4.58 17.75
C PRO A 444 30.01 -3.69 16.56
N TYR A 445 29.02 -3.34 15.75
CA TYR A 445 29.16 -2.34 14.70
C TYR A 445 27.87 -1.57 14.52
N VAL A 446 27.96 -0.30 14.15
CA VAL A 446 26.78 0.55 13.87
C VAL A 446 26.60 0.64 12.37
N LEU A 447 25.35 0.49 11.91
CA LEU A 447 24.94 0.62 10.51
C LEU A 447 24.03 1.83 10.34
N SER A 448 24.27 2.68 9.34
CA SER A 448 23.44 3.88 9.15
C SER A 448 22.08 3.63 8.50
N LYS A 449 21.95 2.58 7.67
CA LYS A 449 20.72 2.27 6.92
C LYS A 449 20.58 0.79 6.62
N ILE A 450 19.34 0.34 6.38
CA ILE A 450 19.03 -1.02 5.96
C ILE A 450 19.97 -1.52 4.85
N SER A 451 20.67 -2.63 5.13
CA SER A 451 21.68 -3.18 4.23
C SER A 451 21.75 -4.70 4.31
N THR A 452 22.12 -5.35 3.22
CA THR A 452 22.65 -6.71 3.22
C THR A 452 24.09 -6.67 3.72
N VAL A 453 24.33 -7.18 4.93
CA VAL A 453 25.62 -7.17 5.59
C VAL A 453 26.27 -8.54 5.50
N THR A 454 27.49 -8.58 4.97
CA THR A 454 28.39 -9.75 4.98
C THR A 454 29.51 -9.50 5.97
N THR A 455 29.51 -10.22 7.09
CA THR A 455 30.60 -10.21 8.07
C THR A 455 31.53 -11.38 7.81
N ARG A 456 32.84 -11.18 7.83
CA ARG A 456 33.85 -12.25 7.77
C ARG A 456 34.89 -12.08 8.87
N VAL A 457 35.33 -13.21 9.40
CA VAL A 457 36.45 -13.33 10.33
C VAL A 457 37.46 -14.25 9.70
N THR A 458 38.70 -13.81 9.58
CA THR A 458 39.81 -14.62 9.08
C THR A 458 40.96 -14.67 10.08
N ARG A 459 41.70 -15.79 10.07
CA ARG A 459 42.96 -15.96 10.80
C ARG A 459 43.99 -16.52 9.83
N ALA A 460 45.13 -15.84 9.68
CA ALA A 460 46.17 -16.21 8.71
C ALA A 460 45.59 -16.46 7.30
N GLY A 461 44.72 -15.54 6.84
CA GLY A 461 44.05 -15.65 5.53
C GLY A 461 42.88 -16.63 5.44
N ARG A 462 42.73 -17.57 6.39
CA ARG A 462 41.66 -18.59 6.35
C ARG A 462 40.38 -18.10 7.03
N PRO A 463 39.18 -18.28 6.43
CA PRO A 463 37.92 -17.92 7.05
C PRO A 463 37.61 -18.83 8.25
N VAL A 464 37.20 -18.24 9.36
CA VAL A 464 36.86 -18.96 10.61
C VAL A 464 35.44 -18.72 11.08
N ALA A 465 34.83 -17.60 10.68
CA ALA A 465 33.42 -17.30 10.91
C ALA A 465 32.94 -16.29 9.87
N GLY A 466 31.64 -16.30 9.59
CA GLY A 466 31.02 -15.31 8.73
C GLY A 466 29.52 -15.52 8.59
N ARG A 467 28.84 -14.48 8.14
CA ARG A 467 27.39 -14.50 7.93
C ARG A 467 27.02 -13.42 6.92
N THR A 468 26.04 -13.73 6.08
CA THR A 468 25.34 -12.75 5.25
C THR A 468 23.90 -12.63 5.71
N VAL A 469 23.46 -11.42 6.06
CA VAL A 469 22.10 -11.16 6.55
C VAL A 469 21.70 -9.72 6.24
N ARG A 470 20.43 -9.49 5.91
CA ARG A 470 19.91 -8.12 5.77
C ARG A 470 19.42 -7.59 7.11
N LEU A 471 20.04 -6.49 7.55
CA LEU A 471 19.85 -5.85 8.86
C LEU A 471 19.38 -4.42 8.64
N GLY A 472 18.59 -3.90 9.57
CA GLY A 472 18.24 -2.48 9.64
C GLY A 472 19.35 -1.64 10.27
N ARG A 473 19.16 -0.32 10.26
CA ARG A 473 20.03 0.65 10.92
C ARG A 473 20.22 0.37 12.42
N GLY A 474 21.25 0.98 12.99
CA GLY A 474 21.55 0.91 14.42
C GLY A 474 22.66 -0.08 14.76
N THR A 475 22.75 -0.42 16.05
CA THR A 475 23.80 -1.30 16.56
C THR A 475 23.51 -2.76 16.23
N GLN A 476 24.47 -3.40 15.59
CA GLN A 476 24.50 -4.81 15.22
C GLN A 476 25.75 -5.46 15.83
N ALA A 477 25.86 -6.78 15.73
CA ALA A 477 27.00 -7.49 16.27
C ALA A 477 27.39 -8.74 15.47
N LEU A 478 28.68 -8.86 15.22
CA LEU A 478 29.31 -10.10 14.79
C LEU A 478 29.72 -10.89 16.03
N ARG A 479 29.40 -12.19 16.09
CA ARG A 479 29.78 -13.09 17.18
C ARG A 479 30.57 -14.26 16.64
N PHE A 480 31.66 -14.64 17.32
CA PHE A 480 32.46 -15.82 16.98
C PHE A 480 33.23 -16.33 18.20
N THR A 481 33.67 -17.58 18.16
CA THR A 481 34.50 -18.19 19.21
C THR A 481 35.87 -18.55 18.62
N PRO A 482 36.95 -17.80 18.92
CA PRO A 482 38.30 -18.07 18.42
C PRO A 482 38.83 -19.39 18.99
N LYS A 483 39.29 -20.31 18.14
CA LYS A 483 39.85 -21.60 18.59
C LYS A 483 41.26 -21.51 19.18
N ALA A 484 42.03 -20.47 18.82
CA ALA A 484 43.44 -20.31 19.18
C ALA A 484 43.77 -18.83 19.50
N PRO A 485 44.86 -18.54 20.22
CA PRO A 485 45.35 -17.17 20.35
C PRO A 485 45.86 -16.62 19.01
N GLY A 486 45.97 -15.29 18.95
CA GLY A 486 46.51 -14.55 17.81
C GLY A 486 45.61 -13.43 17.30
N SER A 487 45.91 -12.94 16.11
CA SER A 487 45.18 -11.85 15.45
C SER A 487 44.09 -12.41 14.53
N TYR A 488 42.86 -11.94 14.73
CA TYR A 488 41.72 -12.26 13.87
C TYR A 488 41.33 -11.01 13.09
N ALA A 489 41.42 -11.06 11.76
CA ALA A 489 40.96 -9.96 10.92
C ALA A 489 39.44 -10.04 10.77
N ILE A 490 38.80 -8.89 10.90
CA ILE A 490 37.35 -8.71 10.81
C ILE A 490 37.08 -7.85 9.58
N SER A 491 36.11 -8.24 8.76
CA SER A 491 35.54 -7.36 7.75
C SER A 491 34.03 -7.36 7.81
N VAL A 492 33.45 -6.18 7.62
CA VAL A 492 32.01 -5.96 7.54
C VAL A 492 31.75 -5.23 6.24
N ARG A 493 31.16 -5.94 5.27
CA ARG A 493 30.68 -5.38 4.01
C ARG A 493 29.19 -5.12 4.11
N ALA A 494 28.75 -3.88 3.92
CA ALA A 494 27.33 -3.53 3.83
C ALA A 494 27.00 -3.11 2.40
N VAL A 495 25.93 -3.65 1.84
CA VAL A 495 25.33 -3.20 0.58
C VAL A 495 23.90 -2.77 0.87
N ASP A 496 23.58 -1.51 0.64
CA ASP A 496 22.23 -0.99 0.85
C ASP A 496 21.23 -1.51 -0.20
N LEU A 497 19.96 -1.12 -0.07
CA LEU A 497 18.91 -1.56 -0.99
C LEU A 497 19.01 -0.96 -2.40
N ALA A 498 19.77 0.13 -2.58
CA ALA A 498 20.03 0.75 -3.88
C ALA A 498 21.33 0.22 -4.53
N GLY A 499 22.04 -0.70 -3.86
CA GLY A 499 23.25 -1.33 -4.37
C GLY A 499 24.54 -0.62 -3.97
N ASN A 500 24.48 0.45 -3.19
CA ASN A 500 25.68 1.16 -2.73
C ASN A 500 26.41 0.32 -1.68
N ALA A 501 27.73 0.21 -1.78
CA ALA A 501 28.52 -0.68 -0.94
C ALA A 501 29.60 0.05 -0.15
N THR A 502 29.81 -0.40 1.09
CA THR A 502 30.91 -0.01 1.98
C THR A 502 31.54 -1.25 2.59
N ILE A 503 32.86 -1.28 2.74
CA ILE A 503 33.56 -2.31 3.49
C ILE A 503 34.41 -1.64 4.56
N VAL A 504 34.34 -2.15 5.79
CA VAL A 504 35.19 -1.71 6.89
C VAL A 504 35.87 -2.93 7.47
N SER A 505 37.17 -2.79 7.72
CA SER A 505 38.01 -3.86 8.26
C SER A 505 38.60 -3.45 9.61
N GLY A 506 38.89 -4.43 10.44
CA GLY A 506 39.55 -4.25 11.73
C GLY A 506 40.23 -5.55 12.16
N ALA A 507 40.81 -5.55 13.34
CA ALA A 507 41.42 -6.75 13.91
C ALA A 507 41.10 -6.88 15.39
N VAL A 508 40.96 -8.13 15.84
CA VAL A 508 40.80 -8.49 17.25
C VAL A 508 42.00 -9.34 17.67
N LYS A 509 42.71 -8.88 18.69
CA LYS A 509 43.77 -9.66 19.33
C LYS A 509 43.15 -10.57 20.39
N VAL A 510 43.47 -11.86 20.31
CA VAL A 510 42.96 -12.90 21.20
C VAL A 510 44.12 -13.49 21.99
N ALA A 511 44.01 -13.45 23.32
CA ALA A 511 44.96 -14.05 24.24
C ALA A 511 44.71 -15.55 24.42
N SER A 512 45.68 -16.25 25.00
CA SER A 512 45.56 -17.68 25.34
C SER A 512 44.37 -17.92 26.29
N ALA A 513 43.78 -19.11 26.16
CA ALA A 513 42.86 -19.62 27.17
C ALA A 513 43.69 -19.86 28.44
N LYS A 514 43.41 -19.10 29.50
CA LYS A 514 43.77 -19.52 30.85
C LYS A 514 42.65 -20.41 31.35
#